data_AF-A0A520D6F8-F1
#
_entry.id   AF-A0A520D6F8-F1
#
_cell.length_a   1.000
_cell.length_b   1.000
_cell.length_c   1.000
_cell.angle_alpha   90.00
_cell.angle_beta   90.00
_cell.angle_gamma   90.00
#
_symmetry.space_group_name_H-M   'P 1'
#
loop_
_entity.id
_entity.type
_entity.pdbx_description
1 polymer ?
#
loop_
_entity_poly.entity_id
_entity_poly.type
_entity_poly.pdbx_seq_one_letter_code
_entity_poly.pdbx_strand_id
1 'polypeptide(L)'
;CISADADFIITGTVYPNENKPEGPFGDHLGYYSLTHPFPLMKVHNVYHKKDAIWSFTVVGRPPQEDTSFGALIHEITGSAIPQEIHGLKEVHAVDAAGVHPLLFAIGSERYTPYLKERKPQEILTIANHILGKNQLSLAKYLFIAAKEDNEALSTHHIEEFIQHILERIDLKTDLHFYTNTTIDTLDYSGDGLNSGSKVVIAAAGDKKRTLWNKFPDITLTDGFSNPKIAMPGILVLQVDKYQTAEKTAAEIAKLNMALIDKDLSGLPLIVLCDDSEFTAATTNNLVWVAFTRSNPAADIYGINDFTIDKHWGCKGSMIIDARKKPHHAPELIKDASVEAKITKMGENGGALYGMI
;
A
#
# COMPACT_ATOMS: atom_id res chain seq x y z
N CYS A 1 -3.08 -23.20 26.78
CA CYS A 1 -3.49 -22.78 28.13
C CYS A 1 -4.30 -21.51 28.05
N ILE A 2 -5.28 -21.34 28.93
CA ILE A 2 -6.04 -20.09 29.09
C ILE A 2 -5.39 -19.32 30.26
N SER A 3 -5.28 -17.99 30.14
CA SER A 3 -4.75 -17.16 31.22
C SER A 3 -5.73 -17.11 32.40
N ALA A 4 -5.25 -17.39 33.61
CA ALA A 4 -6.04 -17.19 34.83
C ALA A 4 -6.31 -15.69 35.10
N ASP A 5 -5.56 -14.80 34.45
CA ASP A 5 -5.71 -13.37 34.59
C ASP A 5 -6.70 -12.73 33.62
N ALA A 6 -7.32 -13.49 32.72
CA ALA A 6 -8.31 -12.96 31.78
C ALA A 6 -9.59 -12.45 32.48
N ASP A 7 -10.06 -11.27 32.08
CA ASP A 7 -11.35 -10.71 32.54
C ASP A 7 -12.55 -11.53 32.08
N PHE A 8 -12.51 -11.98 30.82
CA PHE A 8 -13.53 -12.79 30.18
C PHE A 8 -12.91 -14.00 29.48
N ILE A 9 -13.56 -15.16 29.57
CA ILE A 9 -13.22 -16.38 28.83
C ILE A 9 -14.49 -16.87 28.13
N ILE A 10 -14.49 -16.82 26.80
CA ILE A 10 -15.58 -17.35 25.97
C ILE A 10 -15.14 -18.72 25.44
N THR A 11 -15.88 -19.76 25.81
CA THR A 11 -15.63 -21.13 25.33
C THR A 11 -16.68 -21.54 24.32
N GLY A 12 -16.29 -22.30 23.30
CA GLY A 12 -17.17 -22.69 22.22
C GLY A 12 -16.54 -23.71 21.28
N THR A 13 -17.28 -24.07 20.25
CA THR A 13 -16.80 -24.92 19.15
C THR A 13 -17.06 -24.22 17.82
N VAL A 14 -16.03 -24.18 16.97
CA VAL A 14 -16.16 -23.76 15.57
C VAL A 14 -16.59 -24.98 14.76
N TYR A 15 -17.74 -24.91 14.10
CA TYR A 15 -18.28 -26.03 13.32
C TYR A 15 -17.84 -25.91 11.85
N PRO A 16 -17.09 -26.89 11.32
CA PRO A 16 -16.75 -26.91 9.90
C PRO A 16 -18.03 -26.91 9.05
N ASN A 17 -18.08 -26.06 8.02
CA ASN A 17 -19.19 -25.91 7.08
C ASN A 17 -20.46 -25.23 7.62
N GLU A 18 -20.46 -24.75 8.86
CA GLU A 18 -21.52 -23.87 9.36
C GLU A 18 -21.03 -22.42 9.29
N ASN A 19 -21.23 -21.75 8.16
CA ASN A 19 -20.83 -20.36 8.01
C ASN A 19 -22.01 -19.40 8.20
N LYS A 20 -21.73 -18.21 8.73
CA LYS A 20 -22.68 -17.10 8.84
C LYS A 20 -22.16 -15.84 8.16
N PRO A 21 -23.05 -14.94 7.71
CA PRO A 21 -22.63 -13.64 7.20
C PRO A 21 -21.96 -12.84 8.32
N GLU A 22 -20.74 -12.39 8.06
CA GLU A 22 -19.98 -11.43 8.88
C GLU A 22 -19.88 -10.10 8.09
N GLY A 23 -19.80 -8.98 8.81
CA GLY A 23 -19.78 -7.65 8.21
C GLY A 23 -21.15 -7.14 7.71
N PRO A 24 -21.20 -5.92 7.14
CA PRO A 24 -20.05 -5.07 6.87
C PRO A 24 -19.45 -4.47 8.14
N PHE A 25 -18.13 -4.34 8.18
CA PHE A 25 -17.38 -3.80 9.31
C PHE A 25 -16.24 -2.91 8.81
N GLY A 26 -15.90 -1.84 9.54
CA GLY A 26 -14.78 -0.97 9.18
C GLY A 26 -13.45 -1.68 9.40
N ASP A 27 -12.51 -1.54 8.48
CA ASP A 27 -11.24 -2.25 8.52
C ASP A 27 -10.03 -1.31 8.60
N HIS A 28 -8.87 -1.87 8.97
CA HIS A 28 -7.58 -1.19 9.09
C HIS A 28 -7.06 -0.61 7.77
N LEU A 29 -7.64 -1.01 6.62
CA LEU A 29 -7.38 -0.35 5.33
C LEU A 29 -8.07 1.02 5.23
N GLY A 30 -8.99 1.37 6.13
CA GLY A 30 -9.82 2.58 6.03
C GLY A 30 -11.04 2.44 5.12
N TYR A 31 -11.45 1.21 4.84
CA TYR A 31 -12.63 0.87 4.05
C TYR A 31 -13.52 -0.11 4.83
N TYR A 32 -14.77 -0.26 4.43
CA TYR A 32 -15.66 -1.29 4.97
C TYR A 32 -15.44 -2.62 4.28
N SER A 33 -15.18 -3.67 5.03
CA SER A 33 -15.21 -5.03 4.52
C SER A 33 -16.63 -5.42 4.11
N LEU A 34 -16.74 -6.15 2.99
CA LEU A 34 -18.02 -6.61 2.45
C LEU A 34 -18.52 -7.83 3.24
N THR A 35 -19.80 -8.16 3.09
CA THR A 35 -20.37 -9.32 3.77
C THR A 35 -19.90 -10.62 3.13
N HIS A 36 -19.24 -11.48 3.91
CA HIS A 36 -18.78 -12.80 3.48
C HIS A 36 -19.17 -13.90 4.49
N PRO A 37 -19.27 -15.18 4.04
CA PRO A 37 -19.56 -16.30 4.93
C PRO A 37 -18.31 -16.73 5.71
N PHE A 38 -18.29 -16.54 7.02
CA PHE A 38 -17.21 -16.98 7.92
C PHE A 38 -17.67 -18.09 8.89
N PRO A 39 -16.75 -18.92 9.42
CA PRO A 39 -17.09 -20.01 10.33
C PRO A 39 -17.83 -19.57 11.59
N LEU A 40 -18.93 -20.25 11.92
CA LEU A 40 -19.69 -20.03 13.14
C LEU A 40 -18.96 -20.64 14.34
N MET A 41 -18.67 -19.81 15.34
CA MET A 41 -18.37 -20.28 16.70
C MET A 41 -19.66 -20.37 17.51
N LYS A 42 -20.04 -21.58 17.93
CA LYS A 42 -21.11 -21.77 18.91
C LYS A 42 -20.56 -21.64 20.31
N VAL A 43 -20.99 -20.61 21.02
CA VAL A 43 -20.59 -20.38 22.42
C VAL A 43 -21.29 -21.38 23.34
N HIS A 44 -20.51 -22.03 24.20
CA HIS A 44 -21.00 -22.95 25.23
C HIS A 44 -21.09 -22.28 26.59
N ASN A 45 -20.05 -21.51 26.98
CA ASN A 45 -20.00 -20.81 28.26
C ASN A 45 -19.25 -19.48 28.12
N VAL A 46 -19.65 -18.50 28.93
CA VAL A 46 -18.96 -17.23 29.15
C VAL A 46 -18.60 -17.14 30.63
N TYR A 47 -17.32 -17.16 30.95
CA TYR A 47 -16.81 -16.95 32.30
C TYR A 47 -16.25 -15.54 32.43
N HIS A 48 -16.36 -14.97 33.62
CA HIS A 48 -15.77 -13.67 33.90
C HIS A 48 -15.35 -13.53 35.37
N LYS A 49 -14.40 -12.63 35.63
CA LYS A 49 -14.03 -12.23 37.00
C LYS A 49 -15.11 -11.33 37.62
N LYS A 50 -15.09 -11.20 38.95
CA LYS A 50 -15.84 -10.13 39.60
C LYS A 50 -15.23 -8.79 39.19
N ASP A 51 -16.07 -7.81 38.86
CA ASP A 51 -15.66 -6.46 38.42
C ASP A 51 -14.79 -6.48 37.14
N ALA A 52 -15.08 -7.42 36.23
CA ALA A 52 -14.34 -7.62 34.98
C ALA A 52 -14.41 -6.41 34.04
N ILE A 53 -13.28 -6.13 33.37
CA ILE A 53 -13.13 -5.03 32.41
C ILE A 53 -13.30 -5.55 30.98
N TRP A 54 -14.20 -4.94 30.20
CA TRP A 54 -14.39 -5.25 28.79
C TRP A 54 -13.48 -4.39 27.92
N SER A 55 -12.34 -4.95 27.51
CA SER A 55 -11.44 -4.28 26.55
C SER A 55 -12.04 -4.36 25.14
N PHE A 56 -12.06 -3.24 24.43
CA PHE A 56 -12.43 -3.19 23.02
C PHE A 56 -11.48 -2.23 22.29
N THR A 57 -11.34 -2.44 20.99
CA THR A 57 -10.55 -1.57 20.11
C THR A 57 -11.40 -1.17 18.91
N VAL A 58 -10.97 -0.13 18.20
CA VAL A 58 -11.59 0.32 16.96
C VAL A 58 -10.50 0.35 15.89
N VAL A 59 -10.81 -0.19 14.72
CA VAL A 59 -9.94 -0.18 13.55
C VAL A 59 -10.52 0.76 12.49
N GLY A 60 -9.65 1.22 11.58
CA GLY A 60 -10.02 2.20 10.58
C GLY A 60 -8.80 2.67 9.82
N ARG A 61 -8.94 3.78 9.10
CA ARG A 61 -7.82 4.34 8.34
C ARG A 61 -6.66 4.68 9.30
N PRO A 62 -5.43 4.18 9.07
CA PRO A 62 -4.31 4.39 9.97
C PRO A 62 -3.92 5.87 10.08
N PRO A 63 -3.38 6.30 11.24
CA PRO A 63 -3.06 5.48 12.41
C PRO A 63 -4.28 5.20 13.31
N GLN A 64 -4.38 3.99 13.86
CA GLN A 64 -5.31 3.59 14.92
C GLN A 64 -4.55 2.82 16.03
N GLU A 65 -5.25 2.29 17.04
CA GLU A 65 -4.62 1.56 18.15
C GLU A 65 -3.81 0.34 17.66
N ASP A 66 -4.30 -0.35 16.62
CA ASP A 66 -3.61 -1.43 15.91
C ASP A 66 -2.22 -1.02 15.36
N THR A 67 -2.05 0.24 14.96
CA THR A 67 -0.78 0.81 14.51
C THR A 67 0.24 0.82 15.64
N SER A 68 -0.20 1.11 16.88
CA SER A 68 0.69 1.08 18.05
C SER A 68 1.11 -0.34 18.41
N PHE A 69 0.21 -1.32 18.28
CA PHE A 69 0.55 -2.73 18.43
C PHE A 69 1.52 -3.20 17.33
N GLY A 70 1.29 -2.79 16.07
CA GLY A 70 2.18 -3.08 14.94
C GLY A 70 3.60 -2.55 15.17
N ALA A 71 3.72 -1.31 15.61
CA ALA A 71 5.01 -0.70 15.95
C ALA A 71 5.74 -1.46 17.06
N LEU A 72 5.03 -1.86 18.13
CA LEU A 72 5.60 -2.64 19.22
C LEU A 72 6.04 -4.04 18.76
N ILE A 73 5.22 -4.73 17.96
CA ILE A 73 5.57 -6.05 17.40
C ILE A 73 6.82 -5.90 16.54
N HIS A 74 6.91 -4.85 15.70
CA HIS A 74 8.10 -4.58 14.89
C HIS A 74 9.33 -4.26 15.74
N GLU A 75 9.20 -3.49 16.83
CA GLU A 75 10.32 -3.24 17.75
C GLU A 75 10.84 -4.55 18.38
N ILE A 76 9.93 -5.44 18.79
CA ILE A 76 10.27 -6.72 19.42
C ILE A 76 10.85 -7.72 18.40
N THR A 77 10.28 -7.79 17.20
CA THR A 77 10.55 -8.86 16.22
C THR A 77 11.39 -8.42 15.02
N GLY A 78 11.61 -7.12 14.82
CA GLY A 78 12.24 -6.53 13.64
C GLY A 78 13.69 -6.97 13.45
N SER A 79 14.37 -7.34 14.53
CA SER A 79 15.72 -7.93 14.46
C SER A 79 15.74 -9.38 13.97
N ALA A 80 14.62 -10.10 14.05
CA ALA A 80 14.52 -11.53 13.70
C ALA A 80 14.26 -11.74 12.20
N ILE A 81 13.48 -10.89 11.53
CA ILE A 81 13.13 -11.07 10.11
C ILE A 81 14.37 -11.03 9.19
N PRO A 82 15.32 -10.08 9.34
CA PRO A 82 16.58 -10.09 8.60
C PRO A 82 17.45 -11.32 8.84
N GLN A 83 17.25 -12.05 9.95
CA GLN A 83 17.98 -13.29 10.23
C GLN A 83 17.39 -14.49 9.48
N GLU A 84 16.10 -14.46 9.16
CA GLU A 84 15.46 -15.53 8.40
C GLU A 84 15.68 -15.40 6.88
N ILE A 85 15.76 -14.17 6.37
CA ILE A 85 15.97 -13.90 4.93
C ILE A 85 17.41 -13.41 4.72
N HIS A 86 18.28 -14.31 4.26
CA HIS A 86 19.68 -13.96 4.01
C HIS A 86 19.80 -12.79 3.02
N GLY A 87 20.57 -11.77 3.41
CA GLY A 87 20.80 -10.57 2.59
C GLY A 87 19.79 -9.45 2.83
N LEU A 88 18.63 -9.73 3.44
CA LEU A 88 17.69 -8.69 3.89
C LEU A 88 18.33 -7.88 5.03
N LYS A 89 18.20 -6.56 4.97
CA LYS A 89 18.75 -5.62 5.96
C LYS A 89 17.67 -4.91 6.73
N GLU A 90 16.60 -4.53 6.04
CA GLU A 90 15.46 -3.86 6.62
C GLU A 90 14.20 -4.21 5.83
N VAL A 91 13.07 -4.30 6.50
CA VAL A 91 11.74 -4.44 5.89
C VAL A 91 10.74 -3.65 6.73
N HIS A 92 9.83 -2.95 6.06
CA HIS A 92 8.81 -2.12 6.69
C HIS A 92 7.50 -2.27 5.94
N ALA A 93 6.47 -2.70 6.67
CA ALA A 93 5.09 -2.64 6.21
C ALA A 93 4.57 -1.23 6.43
N VAL A 94 4.17 -0.55 5.36
CA VAL A 94 3.86 0.88 5.43
C VAL A 94 2.45 1.05 6.00
N ASP A 95 2.37 1.35 7.30
CA ASP A 95 1.11 1.47 8.04
C ASP A 95 0.11 2.41 7.35
N ALA A 96 0.57 3.57 6.87
CA ALA A 96 -0.28 4.55 6.17
C ALA A 96 -0.95 4.00 4.91
N ALA A 97 -0.42 2.92 4.31
CA ALA A 97 -1.00 2.22 3.16
C ALA A 97 -1.88 1.03 3.57
N GLY A 98 -2.27 0.92 4.85
CA GLY A 98 -3.03 -0.22 5.37
C GLY A 98 -2.14 -1.40 5.74
N VAL A 99 -0.90 -1.14 6.19
CA VAL A 99 0.11 -2.12 6.60
C VAL A 99 0.60 -3.02 5.45
N HIS A 100 -0.21 -4.00 5.04
CA HIS A 100 0.20 -5.04 4.10
C HIS A 100 0.31 -4.62 2.63
N PRO A 101 -0.56 -3.76 2.06
CA PRO A 101 -0.55 -3.48 0.62
C PRO A 101 0.78 -2.99 0.06
N LEU A 102 1.58 -2.28 0.88
CA LEU A 102 2.88 -1.71 0.52
C LEU A 102 3.97 -2.15 1.49
N LEU A 103 4.99 -2.82 0.96
CA LEU A 103 6.23 -3.13 1.68
C LEU A 103 7.40 -2.38 1.08
N PHE A 104 8.27 -1.87 1.96
CA PHE A 104 9.60 -1.40 1.64
C PHE A 104 10.64 -2.35 2.19
N ALA A 105 11.72 -2.56 1.43
CA ALA A 105 12.81 -3.42 1.85
C ALA A 105 14.17 -2.87 1.40
N ILE A 106 15.20 -3.15 2.20
CA ILE A 106 16.59 -2.92 1.84
C ILE A 106 17.28 -4.28 1.83
N GLY A 107 17.81 -4.67 0.69
CA GLY A 107 18.58 -5.91 0.51
C GLY A 107 20.04 -5.61 0.20
N SER A 108 20.90 -6.60 0.35
CA SER A 108 22.24 -6.57 -0.22
C SER A 108 22.22 -6.91 -1.71
N GLU A 109 23.01 -6.17 -2.50
CA GLU A 109 23.26 -6.41 -3.92
C GLU A 109 24.75 -6.67 -4.17
N ARG A 110 25.15 -7.93 -4.01
CA ARG A 110 26.54 -8.39 -4.04
C ARG A 110 26.79 -9.39 -5.16
N TYR A 111 25.84 -9.60 -6.06
CA TYR A 111 25.93 -10.64 -7.08
C TYR A 111 27.10 -10.42 -8.05
N THR A 112 27.32 -9.17 -8.48
CA THR A 112 28.40 -8.79 -9.40
C THR A 112 29.14 -7.55 -8.90
N PRO A 113 29.94 -7.64 -7.82
CA PRO A 113 30.54 -6.48 -7.17
C PRO A 113 31.65 -5.81 -8.00
N TYR A 114 32.12 -6.49 -9.05
CA TYR A 114 33.14 -6.03 -9.98
C TYR A 114 32.56 -5.29 -11.21
N LEU A 115 31.24 -5.33 -11.43
CA LEU A 115 30.60 -4.54 -12.48
C LEU A 115 30.36 -3.12 -11.95
N LYS A 116 30.75 -2.12 -12.75
CA LYS A 116 30.51 -0.70 -12.40
C LYS A 116 29.02 -0.36 -12.37
N GLU A 117 28.26 -0.88 -13.32
CA GLU A 117 26.82 -0.66 -13.39
C GLU A 117 26.11 -1.79 -12.63
N ARG A 118 25.69 -1.49 -11.39
CA ARG A 118 24.80 -2.37 -10.64
C ARG A 118 23.38 -2.29 -11.21
N LYS A 119 22.71 -3.44 -11.20
CA LYS A 119 21.30 -3.60 -11.54
C LYS A 119 20.68 -4.63 -10.59
N PRO A 120 19.36 -4.59 -10.36
CA PRO A 120 18.69 -5.55 -9.48
C PRO A 120 18.98 -7.00 -9.88
N GLN A 121 19.58 -7.80 -8.98
CA GLN A 121 19.90 -9.21 -9.17
C GLN A 121 19.71 -10.00 -7.88
N GLU A 122 20.59 -9.83 -6.88
CA GLU A 122 20.44 -10.47 -5.57
C GLU A 122 19.17 -9.98 -4.87
N ILE A 123 18.87 -8.68 -4.95
CA ILE A 123 17.66 -8.11 -4.32
C ILE A 123 16.37 -8.68 -4.89
N LEU A 124 16.35 -9.15 -6.14
CA LEU A 124 15.19 -9.85 -6.71
C LEU A 124 15.00 -11.24 -6.08
N THR A 125 16.09 -11.92 -5.72
CA THR A 125 16.01 -13.19 -4.98
C THR A 125 15.46 -12.95 -3.57
N ILE A 126 15.93 -11.89 -2.90
CA ILE A 126 15.43 -11.47 -1.58
C ILE A 126 13.94 -11.11 -1.67
N ALA A 127 13.52 -10.37 -2.70
CA ALA A 127 12.13 -10.00 -2.92
C ALA A 127 11.21 -11.21 -3.06
N ASN A 128 11.62 -12.25 -3.79
CA ASN A 128 10.87 -13.50 -3.88
C ASN A 128 10.73 -14.20 -2.52
N HIS A 129 11.77 -14.17 -1.68
CA HIS A 129 11.70 -14.74 -0.33
C HIS A 129 10.73 -13.95 0.56
N ILE A 130 10.77 -12.61 0.50
CA ILE A 130 9.82 -11.74 1.21
C ILE A 130 8.39 -12.10 0.82
N LEU A 131 8.09 -12.15 -0.48
CA LEU A 131 6.76 -12.47 -0.99
C LEU A 131 6.33 -13.93 -0.73
N GLY A 132 7.26 -14.81 -0.37
CA GLY A 132 6.98 -16.19 0.04
C GLY A 132 6.80 -16.38 1.55
N LYS A 133 6.94 -15.34 2.37
CA LYS A 133 7.03 -15.47 3.83
C LYS A 133 5.79 -14.95 4.56
N ASN A 134 4.99 -15.86 5.14
CA ASN A 134 3.92 -15.57 6.11
C ASN A 134 3.13 -14.28 5.80
N GLN A 135 3.09 -13.32 6.73
CA GLN A 135 2.35 -12.06 6.59
C GLN A 135 2.94 -11.12 5.53
N LEU A 136 4.24 -11.21 5.22
CA LEU A 136 4.86 -10.41 4.16
C LEU A 136 4.37 -10.82 2.77
N SER A 137 3.89 -12.07 2.63
CA SER A 137 3.29 -12.55 1.38
C SER A 137 1.99 -11.86 1.02
N LEU A 138 1.35 -11.13 1.94
CA LEU A 138 0.09 -10.41 1.68
C LEU A 138 0.31 -9.16 0.82
N ALA A 139 1.54 -8.66 0.72
CA ALA A 139 1.85 -7.43 0.02
C ALA A 139 1.58 -7.46 -1.48
N LYS A 140 1.06 -6.36 -2.02
CA LYS A 140 0.87 -6.16 -3.47
C LYS A 140 2.04 -5.43 -4.09
N TYR A 141 2.56 -4.43 -3.38
CA TYR A 141 3.68 -3.62 -3.81
C TYR A 141 4.88 -3.88 -2.92
N LEU A 142 5.99 -4.32 -3.51
CA LEU A 142 7.26 -4.42 -2.81
C LEU A 142 8.29 -3.52 -3.49
N PHE A 143 8.66 -2.42 -2.85
CA PHE A 143 9.78 -1.60 -3.27
C PHE A 143 11.04 -2.08 -2.56
N ILE A 144 12.08 -2.40 -3.31
CA ILE A 144 13.33 -2.90 -2.75
C ILE A 144 14.54 -2.15 -3.30
N ALA A 145 15.38 -1.65 -2.38
CA ALA A 145 16.62 -0.95 -2.70
C ALA A 145 17.84 -1.78 -2.31
N ALA A 146 18.95 -1.56 -3.02
CA ALA A 146 20.26 -2.09 -2.62
C ALA A 146 20.88 -1.22 -1.51
N LYS A 147 21.29 -1.85 -0.41
CA LYS A 147 21.99 -1.17 0.70
C LYS A 147 23.25 -0.45 0.22
N GLU A 148 23.93 -1.03 -0.76
CA GLU A 148 25.20 -0.55 -1.27
C GLU A 148 25.08 0.77 -2.06
N ASP A 149 23.86 1.24 -2.36
CA ASP A 149 23.62 2.54 -2.98
C ASP A 149 23.54 3.69 -1.97
N ASN A 150 23.11 3.41 -0.73
CA ASN A 150 23.08 4.36 0.38
C ASN A 150 22.95 3.60 1.71
N GLU A 151 24.04 3.53 2.49
CA GLU A 151 24.06 2.82 3.77
C GLU A 151 23.19 3.48 4.86
N ALA A 152 22.87 4.77 4.72
CA ALA A 152 22.04 5.52 5.66
C ALA A 152 20.55 5.50 5.27
N LEU A 153 20.18 4.86 4.16
CA LEU A 153 18.80 4.73 3.73
C LEU A 153 18.01 3.92 4.77
N SER A 154 16.81 4.37 5.10
CA SER A 154 15.85 3.61 5.90
C SER A 154 14.48 3.57 5.22
N THR A 155 13.85 2.41 5.28
CA THR A 155 12.48 2.15 4.86
C THR A 155 11.44 2.88 5.72
N HIS A 156 11.81 3.35 6.93
CA HIS A 156 10.91 4.11 7.80
C HIS A 156 10.77 5.58 7.39
N HIS A 157 11.69 6.11 6.57
CA HIS A 157 11.56 7.44 5.97
C HIS A 157 10.90 7.33 4.59
N ILE A 158 9.56 7.22 4.58
CA ILE A 158 8.77 6.86 3.39
C ILE A 158 9.12 7.70 2.16
N GLU A 159 9.15 9.03 2.31
CA GLU A 159 9.41 9.94 1.20
C GLU A 159 10.86 9.80 0.67
N GLU A 160 11.86 9.74 1.56
CA GLU A 160 13.27 9.55 1.17
C GLU A 160 13.48 8.20 0.47
N PHE A 161 12.82 7.15 0.97
CA PHE A 161 12.91 5.80 0.41
C PHE A 161 12.30 5.73 -1.00
N ILE A 162 11.08 6.26 -1.19
CA ILE A 162 10.46 6.30 -2.52
C ILE A 162 11.32 7.13 -3.48
N GLN A 163 11.80 8.31 -3.08
CA GLN A 163 12.67 9.13 -3.92
C GLN A 163 13.96 8.40 -4.30
N HIS A 164 14.59 7.69 -3.36
CA HIS A 164 15.79 6.90 -3.62
C HIS A 164 15.58 5.87 -4.74
N ILE A 165 14.45 5.14 -4.69
CA ILE A 165 14.05 4.18 -5.74
C ILE A 165 13.80 4.92 -7.07
N LEU A 166 12.97 5.97 -7.04
CA LEU A 166 12.56 6.71 -8.24
C LEU A 166 13.74 7.38 -8.95
N GLU A 167 14.80 7.77 -8.23
CA GLU A 167 16.04 8.29 -8.81
C GLU A 167 16.84 7.24 -9.62
N ARG A 168 16.66 5.95 -9.32
CA ARG A 168 17.55 4.85 -9.77
C ARG A 168 16.86 3.79 -10.63
N ILE A 169 15.54 3.68 -10.54
CA ILE A 169 14.80 2.64 -11.27
C ILE A 169 14.94 2.78 -12.79
N ASP A 170 15.16 1.70 -13.53
CA ASP A 170 14.89 1.64 -14.97
C ASP A 170 13.53 0.97 -15.22
N LEU A 171 12.53 1.76 -15.58
CA LEU A 171 11.16 1.31 -15.80
C LEU A 171 11.01 0.33 -16.98
N LYS A 172 12.06 0.12 -17.78
CA LYS A 172 12.10 -0.89 -18.83
C LYS A 172 12.42 -2.30 -18.32
N THR A 173 13.07 -2.42 -17.16
CA THR A 173 13.65 -3.70 -16.68
C THR A 173 13.35 -4.04 -15.24
N ASP A 174 13.03 -3.04 -14.41
CA ASP A 174 13.09 -3.15 -12.96
C ASP A 174 11.70 -3.36 -12.30
N LEU A 175 10.69 -3.67 -13.12
CA LEU A 175 9.32 -3.96 -12.71
C LEU A 175 9.03 -5.45 -12.90
N HIS A 176 8.73 -6.17 -11.82
CA HIS A 176 8.52 -7.62 -11.86
C HIS A 176 7.13 -7.99 -11.33
N PHE A 177 6.26 -8.39 -12.25
CA PHE A 177 4.85 -8.68 -11.95
C PHE A 177 4.60 -10.16 -11.65
N TYR A 178 3.68 -10.39 -10.72
CA TYR A 178 3.03 -11.67 -10.44
C TYR A 178 1.54 -11.46 -10.69
N THR A 179 1.03 -11.91 -11.83
CA THR A 179 -0.26 -11.42 -12.36
C THR A 179 -1.48 -12.24 -11.93
N ASN A 180 -1.27 -13.45 -11.41
CA ASN A 180 -2.34 -14.36 -10.98
C ASN A 180 -1.88 -15.02 -9.67
N THR A 181 -2.02 -14.31 -8.56
CA THR A 181 -1.50 -14.74 -7.26
C THR A 181 -2.45 -14.38 -6.13
N THR A 182 -2.11 -14.81 -4.92
CA THR A 182 -2.90 -14.56 -3.73
C THR A 182 -2.59 -13.21 -3.11
N ILE A 183 -3.62 -12.52 -2.63
CA ILE A 183 -3.50 -11.25 -1.89
C ILE A 183 -4.29 -11.35 -0.58
N ASP A 184 -4.22 -10.29 0.23
CA ASP A 184 -5.01 -10.15 1.45
C ASP A 184 -6.51 -10.35 1.19
N THR A 185 -7.20 -11.02 2.11
CA THR A 185 -8.65 -11.24 2.08
C THR A 185 -9.44 -9.94 2.09
N LEU A 186 -8.88 -8.92 2.72
CA LEU A 186 -9.52 -7.62 2.90
C LEU A 186 -9.19 -6.65 1.75
N ASP A 187 -8.37 -7.08 0.79
CA ASP A 187 -8.03 -6.29 -0.37
C ASP A 187 -9.03 -6.50 -1.52
N TYR A 188 -9.88 -5.50 -1.70
CA TYR A 188 -10.92 -5.49 -2.74
C TYR A 188 -10.49 -4.83 -4.04
N SER A 189 -9.18 -4.63 -4.29
CA SER A 189 -8.71 -4.10 -5.59
C SER A 189 -8.59 -5.17 -6.67
N GLY A 190 -8.54 -6.45 -6.29
CA GLY A 190 -8.46 -7.59 -7.19
C GLY A 190 -9.82 -8.04 -7.76
N ASP A 191 -9.79 -9.12 -8.54
CA ASP A 191 -10.94 -9.69 -9.25
C ASP A 191 -11.69 -10.76 -8.45
N GLY A 192 -11.23 -11.09 -7.25
CA GLY A 192 -11.86 -12.09 -6.38
C GLY A 192 -11.30 -12.10 -4.97
N LEU A 193 -11.92 -12.91 -4.11
CA LEU A 193 -11.48 -13.10 -2.73
C LEU A 193 -10.09 -13.77 -2.71
N ASN A 194 -9.13 -13.16 -2.02
CA ASN A 194 -7.74 -13.62 -1.95
C ASN A 194 -7.05 -13.73 -3.32
N SER A 195 -7.53 -13.06 -4.36
CA SER A 195 -6.99 -13.14 -5.73
C SER A 195 -6.61 -11.76 -6.25
N GLY A 196 -5.45 -11.66 -6.88
CA GLY A 196 -5.01 -10.46 -7.56
C GLY A 196 -3.60 -10.57 -8.07
N SER A 197 -2.86 -9.47 -7.99
CA SER A 197 -1.50 -9.38 -8.51
C SER A 197 -0.55 -8.67 -7.56
N LYS A 198 0.75 -8.88 -7.79
CA LYS A 198 1.84 -8.23 -7.06
C LYS A 198 2.84 -7.63 -8.04
N VAL A 199 3.56 -6.60 -7.62
CA VAL A 199 4.72 -6.06 -8.34
C VAL A 199 5.88 -5.84 -7.38
N VAL A 200 7.06 -6.29 -7.80
CA VAL A 200 8.33 -5.90 -7.19
C VAL A 200 8.91 -4.77 -8.03
N ILE A 201 9.22 -3.66 -7.36
CA ILE A 201 9.81 -2.45 -7.91
C ILE A 201 11.21 -2.36 -7.31
N ALA A 202 12.22 -2.80 -8.07
CA ALA A 202 13.57 -2.94 -7.54
C ALA A 202 14.48 -1.84 -8.06
N ALA A 203 15.37 -1.29 -7.23
CA ALA A 203 16.39 -0.37 -7.71
C ALA A 203 17.76 -0.71 -7.13
N ALA A 204 18.76 -0.73 -8.00
CA ALA A 204 20.16 -0.86 -7.64
C ALA A 204 21.02 -0.04 -8.61
N GLY A 205 22.07 0.59 -8.08
CA GLY A 205 23.07 1.32 -8.85
C GLY A 205 23.00 2.85 -8.74
N ASP A 206 23.70 3.51 -9.66
CA ASP A 206 23.86 4.96 -9.65
C ASP A 206 22.54 5.68 -9.95
N LYS A 207 22.45 6.91 -9.46
CA LYS A 207 21.34 7.83 -9.75
C LYS A 207 21.23 8.07 -11.27
N LYS A 208 20.07 7.77 -11.85
CA LYS A 208 19.79 7.88 -13.29
C LYS A 208 19.10 9.20 -13.66
N ARG A 209 18.39 9.82 -12.71
CA ARG A 209 17.60 11.04 -12.94
C ARG A 209 17.55 11.94 -11.72
N THR A 210 17.25 13.22 -11.93
CA THR A 210 16.91 14.17 -10.86
C THR A 210 15.40 14.35 -10.83
N LEU A 211 14.80 14.14 -9.66
CA LEU A 211 13.35 14.23 -9.49
C LEU A 211 12.88 15.69 -9.47
N TRP A 212 11.76 15.96 -10.13
CA TRP A 212 11.20 17.30 -10.24
C TRP A 212 10.16 17.56 -9.16
N ASN A 213 10.13 18.79 -8.67
CA ASN A 213 9.15 19.30 -7.70
C ASN A 213 8.06 20.16 -8.35
N LYS A 214 8.02 20.22 -9.68
CA LYS A 214 7.03 20.97 -10.45
C LYS A 214 6.62 20.19 -11.69
N PHE A 215 5.35 20.33 -12.06
CA PHE A 215 4.88 19.85 -13.35
C PHE A 215 5.31 20.87 -14.43
N PRO A 216 5.93 20.42 -15.55
CA PRO A 216 6.23 21.32 -16.67
C PRO A 216 4.95 21.89 -17.27
N ASP A 217 5.07 23.02 -17.99
CA ASP A 217 3.95 23.66 -18.68
C ASP A 217 3.54 22.85 -19.93
N ILE A 218 2.86 21.72 -19.67
CA ILE A 218 2.33 20.81 -20.66
C ILE A 218 0.81 20.89 -20.58
N THR A 219 0.17 21.19 -21.70
CA THR A 219 -1.28 21.10 -21.83
C THR A 219 -1.72 19.65 -21.70
N LEU A 220 -2.50 19.35 -20.66
CA LEU A 220 -3.13 18.06 -20.47
C LEU A 220 -4.28 17.87 -21.47
N THR A 221 -4.56 16.62 -21.81
CA THR A 221 -5.69 16.25 -22.67
C THR A 221 -7.00 16.25 -21.88
N ASP A 222 -8.14 16.32 -22.59
CA ASP A 222 -9.46 16.30 -21.99
C ASP A 222 -9.65 15.08 -21.07
N GLY A 223 -10.21 15.33 -19.88
CA GLY A 223 -10.41 14.31 -18.84
C GLY A 223 -9.28 14.19 -17.82
N PHE A 224 -8.15 14.89 -18.01
CA PHE A 224 -7.05 14.97 -17.05
C PHE A 224 -6.89 16.41 -16.56
N SER A 225 -6.92 16.62 -15.25
CA SER A 225 -6.94 17.96 -14.67
C SER A 225 -6.19 18.04 -13.34
N ASN A 226 -6.03 19.27 -12.85
CA ASN A 226 -5.46 19.59 -11.54
C ASN A 226 -4.13 18.87 -11.22
N PRO A 227 -3.07 19.05 -12.04
CA PRO A 227 -1.79 18.40 -11.77
C PRO A 227 -1.20 18.88 -10.45
N LYS A 228 -0.85 17.94 -9.57
CA LYS A 228 -0.17 18.19 -8.29
C LYS A 228 1.10 17.37 -8.20
N ILE A 229 2.13 17.92 -7.55
CA ILE A 229 3.31 17.15 -7.18
C ILE A 229 3.13 16.73 -5.73
N ALA A 230 2.97 15.44 -5.48
CA ALA A 230 2.81 14.92 -4.11
C ALA A 230 4.14 14.88 -3.34
N MET A 231 5.22 14.56 -4.06
CA MET A 231 6.61 14.65 -3.62
C MET A 231 7.50 14.67 -4.87
N PRO A 232 8.79 15.05 -4.80
CA PRO A 232 9.67 15.05 -5.96
C PRO A 232 9.58 13.73 -6.74
N GLY A 233 9.29 13.81 -8.03
CA GLY A 233 9.21 12.65 -8.92
C GLY A 233 7.83 12.00 -9.06
N ILE A 234 6.83 12.43 -8.29
CA ILE A 234 5.47 11.87 -8.34
C ILE A 234 4.47 12.96 -8.74
N LEU A 235 3.90 12.80 -9.93
CA LEU A 235 2.78 13.59 -10.41
C LEU A 235 1.47 12.91 -10.04
N VAL A 236 0.53 13.67 -9.49
CA VAL A 236 -0.84 13.23 -9.26
C VAL A 236 -1.75 13.99 -10.22
N LEU A 237 -2.55 13.26 -10.99
CA LEU A 237 -3.53 13.81 -11.93
C LEU A 237 -4.94 13.41 -11.50
N GLN A 238 -5.83 14.40 -11.53
CA GLN A 238 -7.26 14.13 -11.34
C GLN A 238 -7.87 13.70 -12.65
N VAL A 239 -8.64 12.61 -12.61
CA VAL A 239 -9.33 12.03 -13.76
C VAL A 239 -10.79 11.83 -13.41
N ASP A 240 -11.66 11.88 -14.41
CA ASP A 240 -13.07 11.52 -14.23
C ASP A 240 -13.22 10.15 -13.56
N LYS A 241 -14.29 10.01 -12.77
CA LYS A 241 -14.61 8.78 -12.05
C LYS A 241 -14.54 7.57 -12.97
N TYR A 242 -13.90 6.51 -12.47
CA TYR A 242 -13.79 5.24 -13.18
C TYR A 242 -15.18 4.75 -13.64
N GLN A 243 -15.24 4.20 -14.85
CA GLN A 243 -16.47 3.59 -15.39
C GLN A 243 -16.25 2.12 -15.73
N THR A 244 -15.36 1.84 -16.68
CA THR A 244 -15.01 0.48 -17.10
C THR A 244 -13.53 0.38 -17.45
N ALA A 245 -13.03 -0.84 -17.58
CA ALA A 245 -11.65 -1.11 -17.96
C ALA A 245 -11.37 -0.61 -19.39
N GLU A 246 -12.33 -0.77 -20.30
CA GLU A 246 -12.21 -0.32 -21.70
C GLU A 246 -12.12 1.20 -21.80
N LYS A 247 -12.95 1.93 -21.02
CA LYS A 247 -12.87 3.39 -20.99
C LYS A 247 -11.55 3.85 -20.39
N THR A 248 -11.09 3.20 -19.32
CA THR A 248 -9.79 3.47 -18.70
C THR A 248 -8.66 3.27 -19.70
N ALA A 249 -8.64 2.16 -20.44
CA ALA A 249 -7.64 1.90 -21.47
C ALA A 249 -7.64 3.01 -22.55
N ALA A 250 -8.81 3.51 -22.95
CA ALA A 250 -8.91 4.63 -23.89
C ALA A 250 -8.41 5.96 -23.32
N GLU A 251 -8.64 6.24 -22.04
CA GLU A 251 -8.10 7.41 -21.33
C GLU A 251 -6.57 7.34 -21.22
N ILE A 252 -6.03 6.18 -20.83
CA ILE A 252 -4.59 5.93 -20.77
C ILE A 252 -3.95 6.09 -22.16
N ALA A 253 -4.58 5.58 -23.23
CA ALA A 253 -4.07 5.73 -24.58
C ALA A 253 -3.99 7.21 -25.01
N LYS A 254 -4.99 8.02 -24.65
CA LYS A 254 -4.98 9.48 -24.90
C LYS A 254 -3.88 10.18 -24.11
N LEU A 255 -3.71 9.84 -22.84
CA LEU A 255 -2.64 10.39 -22.00
C LEU A 255 -1.26 10.02 -22.55
N ASN A 256 -1.09 8.76 -22.95
CA ASN A 256 0.13 8.27 -23.56
C ASN A 256 0.47 9.07 -24.82
N MET A 257 -0.48 9.25 -25.74
CA MET A 257 -0.27 10.09 -26.93
C MET A 257 0.09 11.55 -26.59
N ALA A 258 -0.51 12.13 -25.55
CA ALA A 258 -0.23 13.51 -25.16
C ALA A 258 1.17 13.69 -24.57
N LEU A 259 1.74 12.64 -23.95
CA LEU A 259 2.98 12.71 -23.19
C LEU A 259 4.15 11.95 -23.82
N ILE A 260 3.95 11.13 -24.85
CA ILE A 260 4.98 10.23 -25.42
C ILE A 260 6.24 10.96 -25.91
N ASP A 261 6.08 12.17 -26.45
CA ASP A 261 7.17 13.01 -26.97
C ASP A 261 7.55 14.15 -26.00
N LYS A 262 7.04 14.11 -24.76
CA LYS A 262 7.32 15.13 -23.74
C LYS A 262 8.42 14.66 -22.81
N ASP A 263 9.27 15.60 -22.38
CA ASP A 263 10.23 15.31 -21.33
C ASP A 263 9.52 15.28 -19.97
N LEU A 264 9.39 14.08 -19.42
CA LEU A 264 8.94 13.81 -18.05
C LEU A 264 9.98 13.00 -17.29
N SER A 265 11.25 13.09 -17.69
CA SER A 265 12.34 12.29 -17.12
C SER A 265 12.54 12.48 -15.62
N GLY A 266 12.13 13.62 -15.06
CA GLY A 266 12.12 13.86 -13.61
C GLY A 266 10.81 13.54 -12.89
N LEU A 267 9.80 13.00 -13.57
CA LEU A 267 8.52 12.55 -13.02
C LEU A 267 8.27 11.07 -13.37
N PRO A 268 9.07 10.13 -12.85
CA PRO A 268 8.99 8.71 -13.20
C PRO A 268 7.68 8.03 -12.81
N LEU A 269 6.89 8.62 -11.90
CA LEU A 269 5.60 8.06 -11.47
C LEU A 269 4.47 9.08 -11.63
N ILE A 270 3.38 8.63 -12.24
CA ILE A 270 2.11 9.35 -12.34
C ILE A 270 1.04 8.53 -11.58
N VAL A 271 0.27 9.17 -10.71
CA VAL A 271 -0.87 8.56 -10.03
C VAL A 271 -2.15 9.23 -10.53
N LEU A 272 -3.07 8.44 -11.07
CA LEU A 272 -4.40 8.91 -11.46
C LEU A 272 -5.36 8.69 -10.30
N CYS A 273 -6.18 9.68 -9.96
CA CYS A 273 -7.07 9.61 -8.81
C CYS A 273 -8.35 10.44 -9.01
N ASP A 274 -9.33 10.22 -8.13
CA ASP A 274 -10.58 10.98 -8.12
C ASP A 274 -10.41 12.41 -7.56
N ASP A 275 -9.46 12.61 -6.64
CA ASP A 275 -9.17 13.89 -5.98
C ASP A 275 -7.65 14.06 -5.81
N SER A 276 -7.07 14.86 -6.70
CA SER A 276 -5.62 15.13 -6.72
C SER A 276 -5.14 16.02 -5.58
N GLU A 277 -6.01 16.90 -5.06
CA GLU A 277 -5.66 17.81 -3.98
C GLU A 277 -5.57 17.06 -2.67
N PHE A 278 -6.54 16.21 -2.36
CA PHE A 278 -6.47 15.30 -1.23
C PHE A 278 -5.29 14.33 -1.34
N THR A 279 -5.13 13.69 -2.51
CA THR A 279 -4.09 12.65 -2.71
C THR A 279 -2.68 13.22 -2.54
N ALA A 280 -2.42 14.43 -3.06
CA ALA A 280 -1.12 15.07 -2.98
C ALA A 280 -0.86 15.84 -1.67
N ALA A 281 -1.87 16.00 -0.80
CA ALA A 281 -1.73 16.83 0.41
C ALA A 281 -0.72 16.29 1.43
N THR A 282 -0.58 14.96 1.53
CA THR A 282 0.38 14.33 2.45
C THR A 282 0.90 13.02 1.87
N THR A 283 2.10 12.61 2.27
CA THR A 283 2.66 11.29 1.95
C THR A 283 1.72 10.15 2.36
N ASN A 284 1.05 10.27 3.51
CA ASN A 284 0.08 9.27 3.96
C ASN A 284 -1.14 9.16 3.04
N ASN A 285 -1.65 10.28 2.52
CA ASN A 285 -2.74 10.26 1.54
C ASN A 285 -2.28 9.62 0.24
N LEU A 286 -1.08 9.97 -0.24
CA LEU A 286 -0.53 9.43 -1.47
C LEU A 286 -0.41 7.90 -1.41
N VAL A 287 0.27 7.35 -0.39
CA VAL A 287 0.49 5.90 -0.30
C VAL A 287 -0.82 5.16 -0.02
N TRP A 288 -1.72 5.75 0.76
CA TRP A 288 -3.05 5.18 0.98
C TRP A 288 -3.83 5.06 -0.33
N VAL A 289 -3.99 6.16 -1.08
CA VAL A 289 -4.74 6.16 -2.34
C VAL A 289 -4.07 5.24 -3.36
N ALA A 290 -2.77 5.43 -3.61
CA ALA A 290 -2.06 4.74 -4.68
C ALA A 290 -2.06 3.22 -4.52
N PHE A 291 -1.86 2.69 -3.32
CA PHE A 291 -1.60 1.26 -3.11
C PHE A 291 -2.78 0.48 -2.54
N THR A 292 -3.80 1.15 -1.95
CA THR A 292 -5.04 0.46 -1.54
C THR A 292 -6.09 0.38 -2.65
N ARG A 293 -6.04 1.26 -3.66
CA ARG A 293 -7.04 1.34 -4.75
C ARG A 293 -6.56 0.76 -6.08
N SER A 294 -5.42 0.08 -6.09
CA SER A 294 -4.86 -0.47 -7.31
C SER A 294 -4.43 -1.92 -7.13
N ASN A 295 -4.72 -2.71 -8.15
CA ASN A 295 -4.21 -4.06 -8.36
C ASN A 295 -3.11 -4.01 -9.43
N PRO A 296 -1.83 -4.28 -9.10
CA PRO A 296 -0.68 -3.96 -9.95
C PRO A 296 -0.83 -4.31 -11.44
N ALA A 297 -1.20 -5.53 -11.78
CA ALA A 297 -1.30 -6.01 -13.15
C ALA A 297 -2.47 -5.40 -13.95
N ALA A 298 -3.52 -4.93 -13.27
CA ALA A 298 -4.71 -4.36 -13.91
C ALA A 298 -4.67 -2.82 -13.96
N ASP A 299 -3.95 -2.20 -13.03
CA ASP A 299 -3.98 -0.75 -12.80
C ASP A 299 -2.65 -0.05 -13.05
N ILE A 300 -1.56 -0.79 -13.34
CA ILE A 300 -0.29 -0.19 -13.77
C ILE A 300 -0.24 -0.11 -15.30
N TYR A 301 0.04 1.10 -15.77
CA TYR A 301 0.28 1.42 -17.17
C TYR A 301 1.59 2.19 -17.29
N GLY A 302 2.00 2.55 -18.50
CA GLY A 302 3.20 3.35 -18.70
C GLY A 302 3.13 4.20 -19.95
N ILE A 303 3.84 5.32 -19.92
CA ILE A 303 4.08 6.10 -21.13
C ILE A 303 5.05 5.34 -22.03
N ASN A 304 4.62 5.06 -23.25
CA ASN A 304 5.35 4.24 -24.22
C ASN A 304 5.71 2.87 -23.61
N ASP A 305 4.69 2.21 -23.05
CA ASP A 305 4.80 0.86 -22.51
C ASP A 305 4.97 -0.20 -23.60
N PHE A 306 5.51 -1.34 -23.19
CA PHE A 306 5.77 -2.45 -24.08
C PHE A 306 5.82 -3.76 -23.29
N THR A 307 5.61 -4.85 -24.02
CA THR A 307 5.91 -6.20 -23.54
C THR A 307 6.88 -6.84 -24.52
N ILE A 308 8.06 -7.23 -24.03
CA ILE A 308 9.02 -8.06 -24.79
C ILE A 308 9.12 -9.39 -24.06
N ASP A 309 8.87 -10.47 -24.80
CA ASP A 309 8.68 -11.81 -24.25
C ASP A 309 7.58 -11.86 -23.18
N LYS A 310 7.96 -11.95 -21.90
CA LYS A 310 7.04 -11.95 -20.74
C LYS A 310 7.36 -10.84 -19.75
N HIS A 311 8.15 -9.86 -20.17
CA HIS A 311 8.53 -8.72 -19.34
C HIS A 311 7.80 -7.48 -19.84
N TRP A 312 7.06 -6.83 -18.94
CA TRP A 312 6.41 -5.56 -19.20
C TRP A 312 7.27 -4.43 -18.63
N GLY A 313 7.36 -3.33 -19.37
CA GLY A 313 8.03 -2.11 -18.92
C GLY A 313 7.57 -0.90 -19.71
N CYS A 314 8.11 0.28 -19.39
CA CYS A 314 7.80 1.50 -20.12
C CYS A 314 9.03 2.41 -20.29
N LYS A 315 9.00 3.26 -21.33
CA LYS A 315 10.11 4.17 -21.66
C LYS A 315 9.96 5.56 -21.04
N GLY A 316 8.75 5.95 -20.69
CA GLY A 316 8.44 7.18 -19.95
C GLY A 316 8.01 6.88 -18.52
N SER A 317 7.11 7.71 -17.97
CA SER A 317 6.59 7.55 -16.62
C SER A 317 5.72 6.29 -16.48
N MET A 318 5.88 5.58 -15.37
CA MET A 318 4.92 4.57 -14.92
C MET A 318 3.66 5.28 -14.41
N ILE A 319 2.50 4.70 -14.66
CA ILE A 319 1.19 5.24 -14.29
C ILE A 319 0.52 4.22 -13.38
N ILE A 320 -0.01 4.66 -12.24
CA ILE A 320 -0.90 3.86 -11.38
C ILE A 320 -2.29 4.48 -11.43
N ASP A 321 -3.28 3.74 -11.92
CA ASP A 321 -4.69 4.13 -11.80
C ASP A 321 -5.23 3.78 -10.42
N ALA A 322 -5.27 4.78 -9.54
CA ALA A 322 -5.76 4.68 -8.17
C ALA A 322 -7.18 5.25 -8.01
N ARG A 323 -7.93 5.44 -9.11
CA ARG A 323 -9.36 5.78 -9.02
C ARG A 323 -10.14 4.68 -8.33
N LYS A 324 -11.22 5.06 -7.66
CA LYS A 324 -12.14 4.12 -7.03
C LYS A 324 -12.93 3.32 -8.08
N LYS A 325 -12.84 1.99 -8.04
CA LYS A 325 -13.64 1.10 -8.90
C LYS A 325 -14.95 0.69 -8.22
N PRO A 326 -16.02 0.35 -8.97
CA PRO A 326 -17.33 0.02 -8.41
C PRO A 326 -17.36 -1.16 -7.44
N HIS A 327 -16.42 -2.11 -7.58
CA HIS A 327 -16.31 -3.29 -6.72
C HIS A 327 -15.52 -3.02 -5.43
N HIS A 328 -14.83 -1.88 -5.32
CA HIS A 328 -14.11 -1.53 -4.11
C HIS A 328 -15.09 -1.34 -2.94
N ALA A 329 -14.64 -1.78 -1.78
CA ALA A 329 -15.24 -1.45 -0.50
C ALA A 329 -15.52 0.07 -0.36
N PRO A 330 -16.66 0.48 0.23
CA PRO A 330 -16.90 1.88 0.55
C PRO A 330 -15.89 2.36 1.60
N GLU A 331 -15.56 3.64 1.57
CA GLU A 331 -14.62 4.22 2.54
C GLU A 331 -15.25 4.28 3.93
N LEU A 332 -14.44 4.13 4.96
CA LEU A 332 -14.87 4.34 6.33
C LEU A 332 -14.96 5.85 6.60
N ILE A 333 -16.17 6.39 6.44
CA ILE A 333 -16.45 7.81 6.65
C ILE A 333 -16.90 8.02 8.10
N LYS A 334 -16.25 8.97 8.79
CA LYS A 334 -16.64 9.35 10.14
C LYS A 334 -18.00 10.05 10.14
N ASP A 335 -18.82 9.74 11.14
CA ASP A 335 -20.12 10.38 11.31
C ASP A 335 -19.94 11.78 11.91
N ALA A 336 -20.28 12.81 11.13
CA ALA A 336 -20.10 14.21 11.53
C ALA A 336 -20.88 14.59 12.81
N SER A 337 -22.03 13.94 13.08
CA SER A 337 -22.80 14.19 14.29
C SER A 337 -22.13 13.57 15.52
N VAL A 338 -21.45 12.43 15.35
CA VAL A 338 -20.66 11.78 16.39
C VAL A 338 -19.39 12.59 16.65
N GLU A 339 -18.69 13.05 15.60
CA GLU A 339 -17.52 13.94 15.77
C GLU A 339 -17.89 15.20 16.54
N ALA A 340 -19.00 15.86 16.17
CA ALA A 340 -19.47 17.04 16.89
C ALA A 340 -19.79 16.77 18.38
N LYS A 341 -20.26 15.56 18.73
CA LYS A 341 -20.48 15.18 20.14
C LYS A 341 -19.16 14.99 20.88
N ILE A 342 -18.17 14.36 20.26
CA ILE A 342 -16.85 14.13 20.85
C ILE A 342 -16.14 15.47 21.06
N THR A 343 -16.16 16.37 20.07
CA THR A 343 -15.59 17.72 20.18
C THR A 343 -16.17 18.47 21.38
N LYS A 344 -17.49 18.40 21.60
CA LYS A 344 -18.13 19.00 22.79
C LYS A 344 -17.65 18.41 24.11
N MET A 345 -17.22 17.15 24.15
CA MET A 345 -16.66 16.56 25.36
C MET A 345 -15.27 17.13 25.70
N GLY A 346 -14.51 17.61 24.70
CA GLY A 346 -13.22 18.27 24.86
C GLY A 346 -13.30 19.79 25.09
N GLU A 347 -14.47 20.40 24.98
CA GLU A 347 -14.68 21.84 25.27
C GLU A 347 -14.61 22.12 26.78
N ASN A 348 -14.39 23.39 27.16
CA ASN A 348 -14.30 23.79 28.56
C ASN A 348 -15.57 23.42 29.35
N GLY A 349 -15.42 22.61 30.41
CA GLY A 349 -16.52 22.03 31.18
C GLY A 349 -16.99 20.66 30.71
N GLY A 350 -16.43 20.13 29.61
CA GLY A 350 -16.66 18.78 29.11
C GLY A 350 -15.86 17.71 29.87
N ALA A 351 -16.34 16.46 29.77
CA ALA A 351 -15.77 15.32 30.51
C ALA A 351 -14.33 14.95 30.10
N LEU A 352 -13.90 15.38 28.91
CA LEU A 352 -12.57 15.13 28.36
C LEU A 352 -11.76 16.43 28.19
N TYR A 353 -12.20 17.52 28.81
CA TYR A 353 -11.51 18.81 28.74
C TYR A 353 -10.06 18.70 29.21
N GLY A 354 -9.11 19.10 28.35
CA GLY A 354 -7.68 19.03 28.63
C GLY A 354 -7.06 17.64 28.45
N MET A 355 -7.83 16.63 28.02
CA MET A 355 -7.34 15.31 27.62
C MET A 355 -7.31 15.13 26.11
N ILE A 356 -8.29 15.72 25.39
CA ILE A 356 -8.37 15.77 23.92
C ILE A 356 -8.55 17.20 23.42
#